data_AF-A0A2E8BGE8-F1
#
_entry.id   AF-A0A2E8BGE8-F1
#
_cell.length_a   1.000
_cell.length_b   1.000
_cell.length_c   1.000
_cell.angle_alpha   90.00
_cell.angle_beta   90.00
_cell.angle_gamma   90.00
#
_symmetry.space_group_name_H-M   'P 1'
#
loop_
_entity.id
_entity.type
_entity.pdbx_description
1 polymer ?
#
loop_
_entity_poly.entity_id
_entity_poly.type
_entity_poly.pdbx_seq_one_letter_code
_entity_poly.pdbx_strand_id
1 'polypeptide(L)'
;MGESITITDNRTGESIEIPIERGGIDARAWGSLLPGIWFDDPSFTATSGADSAITYLDGGKGLLRYRGYPIEQLAGATSFLEVAHLIVFGELPNRVQLASWSDEISNEARIHENFHK
;
A
#
# COMPACT_ATOMS: atom_id res chain seq x y z
N MET A 1 3.24 24.79 -10.31
CA MET A 1 1.78 24.54 -10.36
C MET A 1 1.60 23.05 -10.15
N GLY A 2 0.76 22.62 -9.21
CA GLY A 2 0.46 21.20 -9.04
C GLY A 2 -0.37 20.68 -10.21
N GLU A 3 -0.32 19.38 -10.47
CA GLU A 3 -1.22 18.75 -11.42
C GLU A 3 -2.64 18.69 -10.82
N SER A 4 -3.66 18.99 -11.63
CA SER A 4 -5.06 18.99 -11.21
C SER A 4 -5.97 18.59 -12.38
N ILE A 5 -7.20 18.22 -12.03
CA ILE A 5 -8.29 18.00 -12.99
C ILE A 5 -9.49 18.88 -12.63
N THR A 6 -10.23 19.32 -13.64
CA THR A 6 -11.51 20.01 -13.45
C THR A 6 -12.65 19.13 -13.92
N ILE A 7 -13.73 19.09 -13.14
CA ILE A 7 -14.91 18.27 -13.42
C ILE A 7 -16.13 19.16 -13.36
N THR A 8 -17.01 19.02 -14.34
CA THR A 8 -18.24 19.81 -14.47
C THR A 8 -19.46 18.88 -14.49
N ASP A 9 -20.46 19.14 -13.64
CA ASP A 9 -21.77 18.51 -13.76
C ASP A 9 -22.61 19.27 -14.79
N ASN A 10 -22.81 18.68 -15.97
CA ASN A 10 -23.56 19.33 -17.06
C ASN A 10 -25.05 19.59 -16.75
N ARG A 11 -25.61 18.98 -15.69
CA ARG A 11 -27.02 19.20 -15.29
C ARG A 11 -27.18 20.50 -14.51
N THR A 12 -26.16 20.88 -13.75
CA THR A 12 -26.17 22.08 -12.88
C THR A 12 -25.25 23.18 -13.40
N GLY A 13 -24.24 22.84 -14.21
CA GLY A 13 -23.17 23.72 -14.65
C GLY A 13 -22.08 23.95 -13.60
N GLU A 14 -22.18 23.35 -12.42
CA GLU A 14 -21.18 23.48 -11.36
C GLU A 14 -19.90 22.74 -11.71
N SER A 15 -18.77 23.31 -11.32
CA SER A 15 -17.45 22.72 -11.56
C SER A 15 -16.59 22.74 -10.30
N ILE A 16 -15.77 21.71 -10.13
CA ILE A 16 -14.72 21.65 -9.09
C ILE A 16 -13.37 21.37 -9.73
N GLU A 17 -12.32 21.94 -9.15
CA GLU A 17 -10.94 21.58 -9.45
C GLU A 17 -10.40 20.70 -8.32
N ILE A 18 -9.78 19.57 -8.67
CA ILE A 18 -9.28 18.58 -7.73
C ILE A 18 -7.78 18.38 -8.00
N PRO A 19 -6.90 18.50 -7.00
CA PRO A 19 -5.48 18.21 -7.18
C PRO A 19 -5.24 16.72 -7.40
N ILE A 20 -4.26 16.40 -8.24
CA ILE A 20 -3.73 15.04 -8.39
C ILE A 20 -2.57 14.88 -7.39
N GLU A 21 -2.72 13.94 -6.47
CA GLU A 21 -1.72 13.62 -5.45
C GLU A 21 -1.37 12.14 -5.51
N ARG A 22 -0.07 11.83 -5.56
CA ARG A 22 0.45 10.44 -5.59
C ARG A 22 -0.16 9.59 -6.71
N GLY A 23 -0.47 10.22 -7.84
CA GLY A 23 -1.09 9.57 -9.01
C GLY A 23 -2.58 9.27 -8.86
N GLY A 24 -3.24 9.77 -7.81
CA GLY A 24 -4.67 9.63 -7.58
C GLY A 24 -5.32 10.97 -7.22
N ILE A 25 -6.62 10.91 -6.97
CA ILE A 25 -7.47 12.05 -6.58
C ILE A 25 -8.33 11.63 -5.39
N ASP A 26 -8.68 12.58 -4.53
CA ASP A 26 -9.54 12.30 -3.37
C ASP A 26 -10.99 12.08 -3.81
N ALA A 27 -11.51 10.86 -3.61
CA ALA A 27 -12.88 10.47 -3.93
C ALA A 27 -13.94 11.35 -3.21
N ARG A 28 -13.62 11.95 -2.06
CA ARG A 28 -14.54 12.81 -1.31
C ARG A 28 -14.91 14.08 -2.06
N ALA A 29 -14.01 14.61 -2.89
CA ALA A 29 -14.27 15.80 -3.69
C ALA A 29 -15.46 15.59 -4.64
N TRP A 30 -15.63 14.36 -5.13
CA TRP A 30 -16.74 13.98 -6.01
C TRP A 30 -18.07 13.94 -5.28
N GLY A 31 -18.09 13.45 -4.03
CA GLY A 31 -19.31 13.40 -3.23
C GLY A 31 -19.92 14.78 -2.99
N SER A 32 -19.09 15.83 -2.96
CA SER A 32 -19.55 17.21 -2.86
C SER A 32 -20.19 17.72 -4.16
N LEU A 33 -19.61 17.42 -5.34
CA LEU A 33 -20.16 17.85 -6.63
C LEU A 33 -21.38 17.01 -7.07
N LEU A 34 -21.37 15.71 -6.77
CA LEU A 34 -22.30 14.72 -7.33
C LEU A 34 -23.10 14.01 -6.21
N PRO A 35 -23.89 14.75 -5.40
CA PRO A 35 -24.64 14.15 -4.31
C PRO A 35 -25.64 13.10 -4.84
N GLY A 36 -25.60 11.90 -4.27
CA GLY A 36 -26.49 10.80 -4.63
C GLY A 36 -26.10 10.03 -5.91
N ILE A 37 -24.95 10.32 -6.51
CA ILE A 37 -24.39 9.52 -7.62
C ILE A 37 -23.36 8.54 -7.06
N TRP A 38 -23.41 7.29 -7.53
CA TRP A 38 -22.41 6.27 -7.25
C TRP A 38 -21.52 6.02 -8.47
N PHE A 39 -20.27 5.62 -8.21
CA PHE A 39 -19.36 5.13 -9.24
C PHE A 39 -19.46 3.60 -9.28
N ASP A 40 -19.73 3.06 -10.47
CA ASP A 40 -19.62 1.64 -10.73
C ASP A 40 -18.21 1.34 -11.27
N ASP A 41 -17.34 0.81 -10.42
CA ASP A 41 -15.98 0.34 -10.76
C ASP A 41 -15.87 -1.15 -10.45
N PRO A 42 -16.34 -2.02 -11.37
CA PRO A 42 -16.23 -3.46 -11.20
C PRO A 42 -14.77 -3.86 -10.99
N SER A 43 -14.53 -4.65 -9.95
CA SER A 43 -13.18 -5.12 -9.58
C SER A 43 -12.20 -4.03 -9.11
N PHE A 44 -12.66 -2.80 -8.84
CA PHE A 44 -11.84 -1.71 -8.27
C PHE A 44 -10.60 -1.38 -9.09
N THR A 45 -10.71 -1.37 -10.42
CA THR A 45 -9.55 -1.16 -11.31
C THR A 45 -9.07 0.28 -11.34
N ALA A 46 -9.95 1.24 -11.05
CA ALA A 46 -9.65 2.67 -10.99
C ALA A 46 -9.75 3.24 -9.56
N THR A 47 -10.08 2.40 -8.58
CA THR A 47 -10.33 2.81 -7.19
C THR A 47 -9.23 2.29 -6.26
N SER A 48 -8.54 3.21 -5.59
CA SER A 48 -7.67 2.85 -4.47
C SER A 48 -8.50 2.63 -3.20
N GLY A 49 -8.37 1.46 -2.58
CA GLY A 49 -9.06 1.13 -1.33
C GLY A 49 -8.34 1.60 -0.06
N ALA A 50 -7.04 1.87 -0.13
CA ALA A 50 -6.24 2.30 1.02
C ALA A 50 -4.95 3.00 0.59
N ASP A 51 -4.46 3.87 1.46
CA ASP A 51 -3.08 4.36 1.38
C ASP A 51 -2.14 3.34 2.03
N SER A 52 -1.00 3.06 1.40
CA SER A 52 -0.05 2.07 1.88
C SER A 52 1.39 2.46 1.60
N ALA A 53 2.22 2.39 2.66
CA ALA A 53 3.66 2.57 2.58
C ALA A 53 4.42 1.23 2.54
N ILE A 54 3.73 0.09 2.32
CA ILE A 54 4.32 -1.25 2.44
C ILE A 54 4.97 -1.70 1.13
N THR A 55 4.20 -1.72 0.03
CA THR A 55 4.65 -2.29 -1.24
C THR A 55 4.31 -1.36 -2.39
N TYR A 56 5.25 -1.21 -3.33
CA TYR A 56 5.00 -0.57 -4.62
C TYR A 56 5.30 -1.58 -5.74
N LEU A 57 4.40 -1.66 -6.72
CA LEU A 57 4.49 -2.56 -7.86
C LEU A 57 4.21 -1.79 -9.15
N ASP A 58 5.08 -1.92 -10.14
CA ASP A 58 4.84 -1.51 -11.52
C ASP A 58 5.21 -2.68 -12.43
N GLY A 59 4.21 -3.46 -12.82
CA GLY A 59 4.40 -4.65 -13.66
C GLY A 59 4.88 -4.32 -15.07
N GLY A 60 4.57 -3.13 -15.61
CA GLY A 60 5.02 -2.71 -16.93
C GLY A 60 6.52 -2.42 -16.98
N LYS A 61 7.08 -1.96 -15.85
CA LYS A 61 8.52 -1.73 -15.69
C LYS A 61 9.26 -2.86 -14.97
N GLY A 62 8.55 -3.89 -14.52
CA GLY A 62 9.12 -4.97 -13.71
C GLY A 62 9.63 -4.52 -12.35
N LEU A 63 9.03 -3.48 -11.75
CA LEU A 63 9.46 -2.95 -10.45
C LEU A 63 8.63 -3.55 -9.32
N LEU A 64 9.32 -4.07 -8.31
CA LEU A 64 8.74 -4.46 -7.02
C LEU A 64 9.59 -3.87 -5.90
N ARG A 65 8.94 -3.18 -4.96
CA ARG A 65 9.60 -2.59 -3.79
C ARG A 65 8.87 -2.92 -2.49
N TYR A 66 9.63 -3.25 -1.45
CA TYR A 66 9.13 -3.34 -0.08
C TYR A 66 9.73 -2.20 0.75
N ARG A 67 8.87 -1.38 1.36
CA ARG A 67 9.26 -0.18 2.13
C ARG A 67 10.26 0.71 1.39
N GLY A 68 10.13 0.78 0.05
CA GLY A 68 11.02 1.54 -0.82
C GLY A 68 12.26 0.79 -1.34
N TYR A 69 12.66 -0.32 -0.73
CA TYR A 69 13.78 -1.15 -1.19
C TYR A 69 13.39 -1.97 -2.43
N PRO A 70 14.15 -1.91 -3.54
CA PRO A 70 13.99 -2.82 -4.66
C PRO A 70 14.14 -4.28 -4.22
N ILE A 71 13.30 -5.17 -4.77
CA ILE A 71 13.29 -6.58 -4.38
C ILE A 71 14.65 -7.27 -4.59
N GLU A 72 15.40 -6.84 -5.62
CA GLU A 72 16.71 -7.39 -5.96
C GLU A 72 17.75 -7.12 -4.87
N GLN A 73 17.63 -5.97 -4.18
CA GLN A 73 18.51 -5.65 -3.05
C GLN A 73 18.20 -6.53 -1.84
N LEU A 74 16.93 -6.82 -1.60
CA LEU A 74 16.51 -7.66 -0.47
C LEU A 74 16.84 -9.14 -0.73
N ALA A 75 16.47 -9.66 -1.90
CA ALA A 75 16.62 -11.07 -2.23
C ALA A 75 18.07 -11.55 -2.22
N GLY A 76 19.03 -10.68 -2.57
CA GLY A 76 20.45 -11.03 -2.60
C GLY A 76 21.21 -10.88 -1.27
N ALA A 77 20.64 -10.14 -0.30
CA ALA A 77 21.40 -9.69 0.88
C ALA A 77 20.69 -9.87 2.22
N THR A 78 19.40 -10.24 2.23
CA THR A 78 18.60 -10.34 3.46
C THR A 78 17.91 -11.69 3.58
N SER A 79 17.70 -12.12 4.82
CA SER A 79 16.89 -13.29 5.15
C SER A 79 15.39 -12.95 5.16
N PHE A 80 14.55 -13.98 5.13
CA PHE A 80 13.10 -13.80 5.26
C PHE A 80 12.71 -13.05 6.54
N LEU A 81 13.35 -13.36 7.68
CA LEU A 81 13.03 -12.70 8.95
C LEU A 81 13.37 -11.21 8.95
N GLU A 82 14.45 -10.80 8.27
CA GLU A 82 14.79 -9.39 8.09
C GLU A 82 13.75 -8.66 7.24
N VAL A 83 13.29 -9.29 6.15
CA VAL A 83 12.22 -8.71 5.31
C VAL A 83 10.88 -8.67 6.06
N ALA A 84 10.55 -9.71 6.83
CA ALA A 84 9.34 -9.71 7.67
C ALA A 84 9.39 -8.57 8.69
N HIS A 85 10.53 -8.37 9.35
CA HIS A 85 10.76 -7.24 10.24
C HIS A 85 10.61 -5.90 9.51
N LEU A 86 11.21 -5.74 8.33
CA LEU A 86 11.05 -4.55 7.47
C LEU A 86 9.58 -4.25 7.17
N ILE A 87 8.79 -5.26 6.81
CA ILE A 87 7.36 -5.08 6.51
C ILE A 87 6.60 -4.62 7.74
N VAL A 88 6.81 -5.24 8.90
CA VAL A 88 6.07 -4.92 10.14
C VAL A 88 6.48 -3.56 10.69
N PHE A 89 7.79 -3.30 10.81
CA PHE A 89 8.33 -2.14 11.53
C PHE A 89 8.76 -0.99 10.63
N GLY A 90 8.82 -1.19 9.32
CA GLY A 90 9.17 -0.15 8.34
C GLY A 90 10.66 -0.02 8.05
N GLU A 91 11.53 -0.67 8.84
CA GLU A 91 12.99 -0.59 8.69
C GLU A 91 13.65 -1.96 8.85
N LEU A 92 14.80 -2.15 8.19
CA LEU A 92 15.61 -3.36 8.34
C LEU A 92 16.17 -3.41 9.77
N PRO A 93 16.14 -4.58 10.43
CA PRO A 93 16.66 -4.70 11.78
C PRO A 93 18.19 -4.58 11.78
N ASN A 94 18.73 -3.98 12.83
CA ASN A 94 20.14 -4.19 13.17
C ASN A 94 20.35 -5.60 13.77
N ARG A 95 21.61 -5.99 14.01
CA ARG A 95 21.95 -7.33 14.51
C ARG A 95 21.27 -7.70 15.84
N VAL A 96 21.12 -6.74 16.75
CA VAL A 96 20.50 -6.97 18.06
C VAL A 96 18.99 -7.17 17.90
N GLN A 97 18.35 -6.33 17.09
CA GLN A 97 16.93 -6.44 16.77
C GLN A 97 16.62 -7.77 16.07
N LEU A 98 17.45 -8.17 15.10
CA LEU A 98 17.27 -9.42 14.37
C LEU A 98 17.39 -10.64 15.28
N ALA A 99 18.36 -10.65 16.20
CA ALA A 99 18.51 -11.73 17.18
C ALA A 99 17.26 -11.85 18.07
N SER A 100 16.82 -10.72 18.65
CA SER A 100 15.61 -10.68 19.49
C SER A 100 14.37 -11.13 18.73
N TRP A 101 14.19 -10.65 17.49
CA TRP A 101 13.06 -11.00 16.64
C TRP A 101 13.04 -12.49 16.29
N SER A 102 14.22 -13.05 16.00
CA SER A 102 14.36 -14.48 15.68
C SER A 102 14.01 -15.35 16.89
N ASP A 103 14.44 -14.96 18.08
CA ASP A 103 14.13 -15.69 19.32
C ASP A 103 12.63 -15.61 19.66
N GLU A 104 12.02 -14.42 19.52
CA GLU A 104 10.59 -14.20 19.73
C GLU A 104 9.74 -15.07 18.80
N ILE A 105 9.98 -15.00 17.49
CA ILE A 105 9.26 -15.82 16.51
C ILE A 105 9.45 -17.31 16.77
N SER A 106 10.65 -17.74 17.15
CA SER A 106 10.92 -19.15 17.44
C SER A 106 10.17 -19.65 18.67
N ASN A 107 10.03 -18.82 19.70
CA ASN A 107 9.29 -19.16 20.92
C ASN A 107 7.78 -19.25 20.66
N GLU A 108 7.25 -18.35 19.83
CA GLU A 108 5.82 -18.30 19.47
C GLU A 108 5.43 -19.30 18.36
N ALA A 109 6.39 -19.92 17.68
CA ALA A 109 6.12 -20.91 16.63
C ALA A 109 5.57 -22.25 17.15
N ARG A 110 5.54 -22.46 18.48
CA ARG A 110 5.01 -23.69 19.09
C ARG A 110 3.49 -23.74 18.95
N ILE A 111 2.99 -24.70 18.20
CA ILE A 111 1.56 -24.97 18.11
C ILE A 111 1.10 -25.90 19.23
N HIS A 112 -0.14 -25.70 19.69
CA HIS A 112 -0.73 -26.58 20.70
C HIS A 112 -0.94 -27.99 20.14
N GLU A 113 -0.70 -29.03 20.96
CA GLU A 113 -0.78 -30.46 20.57
C GLU A 113 -2.05 -30.82 19.78
N ASN A 114 -3.19 -30.24 20.17
CA ASN A 114 -4.48 -30.41 19.50
C ASN A 114 -4.50 -30.02 17.99
N PHE A 115 -3.50 -29.31 17.48
CA PHE A 115 -3.34 -28.98 16.06
C PHE A 115 -2.46 -29.99 15.30
N HIS A 116 -1.79 -30.92 15.99
CA HIS A 116 -1.15 -32.08 15.37
C HIS A 116 -2.23 -33.17 15.15
N LYS A 117 -3.01 -33.06 14.09
CA LYS A 117 -3.93 -34.10 13.61
C LYS A 117 -3.39 -34.76 12.35
#